data_AF-A0A1V4MLC3-F1
#
_entry.id   AF-A0A1V4MLC3-F1
#
_cell.length_a   1.000
_cell.length_b   1.000
_cell.length_c   1.000
_cell.angle_alpha   90.00
_cell.angle_beta   90.00
_cell.angle_gamma   90.00
#
_symmetry.space_group_name_H-M   'P 1'
#
loop_
_entity.id
_entity.type
_entity.pdbx_description
1 polymer ?
#
loop_
_entity_poly.entity_id
_entity_poly.type
_entity_poly.pdbx_seq_one_letter_code
_entity_poly.pdbx_strand_id
1 'polypeptide(L)'
;MKGKSLKLFTALASFLAGLILLPGCVHAAAVYSKYVVIDKGLHRLYLYRDGKVIESFAVSLGVDSISSKSRRGDKSTPEGCYYVTYKKNNSRFYKFLGLSYPNKVDAWLGLRKRLISLSEYRIIVDAISKRVLPPVCTSLGSGIGIHGGGVYRKRGKSGMRDWTEGCIAVNDQDMDVIYSFSDVGDIVIILNSKQQFFDMMRPFGNPLYIDQISEPGRKVKRYVSELRLATVFGQALLRLKEGNDYSRSIEILVFGDGISMPPSYMVFDRNADGKLGFGDKQTGSLSTVNKKQNSYSRILEEFKKALIKGRLLICPET
;
A
#
# COMPACT_ATOMS: atom_id res chain seq x y z
N MET A 1 63.52 -58.65 21.81
CA MET A 1 62.17 -58.70 22.42
C MET A 1 61.45 -57.40 22.09
N LYS A 2 60.21 -57.49 21.57
CA LYS A 2 59.06 -56.54 21.61
C LYS A 2 59.41 -55.03 21.69
N GLY A 3 58.98 -54.11 20.83
CA GLY A 3 57.99 -54.10 19.76
C GLY A 3 57.59 -52.64 19.44
N LYS A 4 57.40 -52.36 18.14
CA LYS A 4 56.47 -51.40 17.49
C LYS A 4 56.25 -49.99 18.10
N SER A 5 56.44 -48.96 17.26
CA SER A 5 55.33 -48.18 16.67
C SER A 5 55.85 -46.93 15.95
N LEU A 6 55.74 -46.96 14.62
CA LEU A 6 55.78 -45.81 13.72
C LEU A 6 54.62 -44.87 14.08
N LYS A 7 54.87 -43.58 14.31
CA LYS A 7 53.81 -42.56 14.44
C LYS A 7 53.88 -41.59 13.25
N LEU A 8 52.77 -41.62 12.53
CA LEU A 8 52.41 -40.86 11.34
C LEU A 8 52.22 -39.37 11.70
N PHE A 9 52.78 -38.49 10.88
CA PHE A 9 52.50 -37.06 10.90
C PHE A 9 51.05 -36.81 10.46
N THR A 10 50.24 -36.16 11.30
CA THR A 10 49.03 -35.45 10.86
C THR A 10 49.06 -34.03 11.40
N ALA A 11 49.25 -33.09 10.47
CA ALA A 11 49.16 -31.67 10.70
C ALA A 11 47.71 -31.30 11.05
N LEU A 12 47.48 -30.74 12.24
CA LEU A 12 46.23 -30.08 12.56
C LEU A 12 46.32 -28.62 12.10
N ALA A 13 45.79 -28.34 10.92
CA ALA A 13 45.48 -26.98 10.49
C ALA A 13 44.23 -26.51 11.26
N SER A 14 44.43 -25.71 12.29
CA SER A 14 43.35 -25.06 13.04
C SER A 14 42.75 -23.95 12.19
N PHE A 15 41.69 -24.27 11.44
CA PHE A 15 40.91 -23.31 10.68
C PHE A 15 40.02 -22.50 11.66
N LEU A 16 40.20 -21.18 11.67
CA LEU A 16 39.31 -20.23 12.33
C LEU A 16 37.86 -20.44 11.88
N ALA A 17 36.94 -20.53 12.83
CA ALA A 17 35.55 -20.14 12.63
C ALA A 17 35.11 -19.32 13.85
N GLY A 18 35.56 -18.05 13.89
CA GLY A 18 34.96 -17.05 14.74
C GLY A 18 33.51 -16.84 14.30
N LEU A 19 32.57 -17.31 15.11
CA LEU A 19 31.15 -17.05 14.93
C LEU A 19 30.89 -15.59 15.32
N ILE A 20 31.09 -14.67 14.39
CA ILE A 20 30.63 -13.29 14.54
C ILE A 20 29.11 -13.33 14.45
N LEU A 21 28.44 -13.35 15.60
CA LEU A 21 27.02 -13.02 15.73
C LEU A 21 26.85 -11.56 15.35
N LEU A 22 26.67 -11.30 14.05
CA LEU A 22 26.19 -10.00 13.60
C LEU A 22 24.79 -9.82 14.21
N PRO A 23 24.56 -8.80 15.06
CA PRO A 23 23.21 -8.50 15.51
C PRO A 23 22.40 -8.18 14.26
N GLY A 24 21.41 -9.02 13.97
CA GLY A 24 20.48 -8.76 12.87
C GLY A 24 19.91 -7.38 13.07
N CYS A 25 20.22 -6.44 12.18
CA CYS A 25 19.58 -5.14 12.14
C CYS A 25 18.09 -5.37 11.98
N VAL A 26 17.36 -5.29 13.10
CA VAL A 26 15.94 -5.00 13.09
C VAL A 26 15.86 -3.62 12.44
N HIS A 27 15.64 -3.59 11.13
CA HIS A 27 15.33 -2.35 10.44
C HIS A 27 14.05 -1.83 11.09
N ALA A 28 14.20 -0.83 11.95
CA ALA A 28 13.07 -0.09 12.47
C ALA A 28 12.25 0.34 11.25
N ALA A 29 11.01 -0.12 11.22
CA ALA A 29 10.02 0.31 10.24
C ALA A 29 10.15 1.82 10.02
N ALA A 30 10.30 2.28 8.78
CA ALA A 30 10.23 3.70 8.49
C ALA A 30 8.79 4.17 8.75
N VAL A 31 8.51 4.60 9.98
CA VAL A 31 7.25 5.26 10.32
C VAL A 31 7.41 6.70 9.89
N TYR A 32 6.64 7.14 8.89
CA TYR A 32 6.63 8.55 8.51
C TYR A 32 6.16 9.37 9.71
N SER A 33 7.00 10.29 10.17
CA SER A 33 6.65 11.21 11.27
C SER A 33 5.52 12.16 10.89
N LYS A 34 5.24 12.30 9.58
CA LYS A 34 4.29 13.26 9.04
C LYS A 34 3.74 12.76 7.70
N TYR A 35 2.42 12.72 7.55
CA TYR A 35 1.75 12.27 6.32
C TYR A 35 0.28 12.72 6.29
N VAL A 36 -0.33 12.66 5.11
CA VAL A 36 -1.75 12.97 4.87
C VAL A 36 -2.49 11.66 4.58
N VAL A 37 -3.69 11.51 5.13
CA VAL A 37 -4.59 10.39 4.80
C VAL A 37 -5.91 10.95 4.30
N ILE A 38 -6.36 10.48 3.14
CA ILE A 38 -7.67 10.79 2.58
C ILE A 38 -8.47 9.49 2.57
N ASP A 39 -9.60 9.49 3.27
CA ASP A 39 -10.58 8.41 3.23
C ASP A 39 -11.77 8.82 2.37
N LYS A 40 -11.84 8.22 1.17
CA LYS A 40 -12.92 8.43 0.21
C LYS A 40 -14.27 7.97 0.75
N GLY A 41 -14.29 6.89 1.53
CA GLY A 41 -15.53 6.33 2.07
C GLY A 41 -16.19 7.23 3.12
N LEU A 42 -15.36 8.04 3.81
CA LEU A 42 -15.78 8.99 4.83
C LEU A 42 -15.84 10.44 4.33
N HIS A 43 -15.35 10.74 3.12
CA HIS A 43 -15.19 12.10 2.60
C HIS A 43 -14.38 12.99 3.56
N ARG A 44 -13.28 12.44 4.10
CA ARG A 44 -12.41 13.15 5.04
C ARG A 44 -10.94 13.05 4.69
N LEU A 45 -10.24 14.14 4.93
CA LEU A 45 -8.79 14.21 4.97
C LEU A 45 -8.33 14.35 6.42
N TYR A 46 -7.21 13.72 6.77
CA TYR A 46 -6.60 13.73 8.08
C TYR A 46 -5.12 14.08 7.94
N LEU A 47 -4.65 15.01 8.77
CA LEU A 47 -3.23 15.30 8.91
C LEU A 47 -2.69 14.47 10.07
N TYR A 48 -1.67 13.66 9.80
CA TYR A 48 -1.04 12.82 10.81
C TYR A 48 0.36 13.31 11.16
N ARG A 49 0.65 13.34 12.46
CA ARG A 49 2.00 13.52 13.00
C ARG A 49 2.27 12.45 14.05
N ASP A 50 3.37 11.73 13.91
CA ASP A 50 3.80 10.65 14.81
C ASP A 50 2.68 9.63 15.11
N GLY A 51 1.93 9.25 14.07
CA GLY A 51 0.83 8.29 14.15
C GLY A 51 -0.45 8.82 14.81
N LYS A 52 -0.53 10.12 15.13
CA LYS A 52 -1.72 10.79 15.70
C LYS A 52 -2.34 11.74 14.68
N VAL A 53 -3.66 11.77 14.63
CA VAL A 53 -4.39 12.81 13.88
C VAL A 53 -4.24 14.13 14.62
N ILE A 54 -3.73 15.15 13.94
CA ILE A 54 -3.66 16.51 14.49
C ILE A 54 -4.83 17.37 14.01
N GLU A 55 -5.30 17.14 12.79
CA GLU A 55 -6.39 17.90 12.16
C GLU A 55 -7.16 17.02 11.18
N SER A 56 -8.41 17.41 10.89
CA SER A 56 -9.22 16.72 9.90
C SER A 56 -10.23 17.63 9.20
N PHE A 57 -10.44 17.39 7.91
CA PHE A 57 -11.22 18.26 7.03
C PHE A 57 -12.19 17.44 6.18
N ALA A 58 -13.32 18.05 5.83
CA ALA A 58 -14.21 17.49 4.82
C ALA A 58 -13.56 17.61 3.43
N VAL A 59 -13.84 16.66 2.53
CA VAL A 59 -13.37 16.73 1.14
C VAL A 59 -14.49 16.49 0.14
N SER A 60 -14.36 17.10 -1.03
CA SER A 60 -14.99 16.66 -2.28
C SER A 60 -14.00 15.81 -3.06
N LEU A 61 -14.52 14.80 -3.74
CA LEU A 61 -13.75 13.91 -4.60
C LEU A 61 -14.11 14.11 -6.08
N GLY A 62 -13.57 13.24 -6.92
CA GLY A 62 -14.05 13.04 -8.27
C GLY A 62 -15.52 12.63 -8.30
N VAL A 63 -16.24 13.00 -9.36
CA VAL A 63 -17.67 12.69 -9.55
C VAL A 63 -17.96 11.19 -9.38
N ASP A 64 -17.07 10.32 -9.85
CA ASP A 64 -17.08 8.91 -9.44
C ASP A 64 -16.26 8.76 -8.15
N SER A 65 -16.92 8.96 -7.01
CA SER A 65 -16.29 8.91 -5.69
C SER A 65 -16.10 7.50 -5.15
N ILE A 66 -16.64 6.48 -5.83
CA ILE A 66 -16.59 5.08 -5.39
C ILE A 66 -15.41 4.36 -6.05
N SER A 67 -15.28 4.47 -7.38
CA SER A 67 -14.24 3.78 -8.13
C SER A 67 -12.87 4.38 -7.87
N SER A 68 -11.82 3.57 -7.94
CA SER A 68 -10.45 4.06 -8.01
C SER A 68 -10.08 4.43 -9.44
N LYS A 69 -9.34 5.53 -9.58
CA LYS A 69 -8.88 6.04 -10.87
C LYS A 69 -8.06 5.01 -11.62
N SER A 70 -8.45 4.71 -12.85
CA SER A 70 -7.77 3.74 -13.71
C SER A 70 -7.56 4.22 -15.14
N ARG A 71 -8.18 5.33 -15.56
CA ARG A 71 -8.01 5.90 -16.90
C ARG A 71 -8.20 7.42 -16.92
N ARG A 72 -7.65 8.06 -17.95
CA ARG A 72 -7.94 9.47 -18.24
C ARG A 72 -9.46 9.66 -18.42
N GLY A 73 -10.02 10.68 -17.76
CA GLY A 73 -11.42 11.07 -17.92
C GLY A 73 -12.46 10.22 -17.17
N ASP A 74 -12.07 9.23 -16.36
CA ASP A 74 -13.01 8.47 -15.52
C ASP A 74 -13.59 9.25 -14.33
N LYS A 75 -13.07 10.45 -14.07
CA LYS A 75 -13.51 11.35 -12.98
C LYS A 75 -13.46 10.69 -11.60
N SER A 76 -12.59 9.70 -11.43
CA SER A 76 -12.38 9.02 -10.16
C SER A 76 -11.17 9.61 -9.43
N THR A 77 -11.25 9.70 -8.10
CA THR A 77 -10.07 9.96 -7.26
C THR A 77 -9.30 8.65 -7.06
N PRO A 78 -7.98 8.61 -7.30
CA PRO A 78 -7.19 7.39 -7.17
C PRO A 78 -7.12 6.90 -5.72
N GLU A 79 -6.75 5.63 -5.55
CA GLU A 79 -6.47 4.99 -4.26
C GLU A 79 -5.05 4.43 -4.30
N GLY A 80 -4.32 4.49 -3.19
CA GLY A 80 -2.92 4.07 -3.08
C GLY A 80 -2.06 5.05 -2.28
N CYS A 81 -0.75 4.82 -2.31
CA CYS A 81 0.25 5.75 -1.78
C CYS A 81 0.69 6.71 -2.89
N TYR A 82 0.81 7.98 -2.52
CA TYR A 82 1.31 9.07 -3.34
C TYR A 82 2.28 9.93 -2.50
N TYR A 83 3.00 10.84 -3.15
CA TYR A 83 3.72 11.93 -2.49
C TYR A 83 3.42 13.27 -3.16
N VAL A 84 3.61 14.36 -2.41
CA VAL A 84 3.51 15.72 -2.95
C VAL A 84 4.68 15.98 -3.88
N THR A 85 4.41 16.24 -5.15
CA THR A 85 5.41 16.49 -6.21
C THR A 85 5.75 17.97 -6.35
N TYR A 86 4.77 18.85 -6.16
CA TYR A 86 4.94 20.30 -6.24
C TYR A 86 3.81 21.04 -5.51
N LYS A 87 4.06 22.31 -5.18
CA LYS A 87 3.12 23.21 -4.53
C LYS A 87 2.90 24.45 -5.40
N LYS A 88 1.65 24.90 -5.55
CA LYS A 88 1.30 26.18 -6.20
C LYS A 88 0.50 27.04 -5.22
N ASN A 89 0.99 28.24 -4.94
CA ASN A 89 0.32 29.19 -4.04
C ASN A 89 -0.79 30.00 -4.74
N ASN A 90 -0.81 29.98 -6.07
CA ASN A 90 -1.81 30.64 -6.89
C ASN A 90 -2.26 29.70 -8.02
N SER A 91 -3.55 29.45 -8.10
CA SER A 91 -4.20 28.62 -9.11
C SER A 91 -5.66 29.04 -9.26
N ARG A 92 -6.34 28.54 -10.29
CA ARG A 92 -7.79 28.75 -10.47
C ARG A 92 -8.67 28.18 -9.32
N PHE A 93 -8.08 27.41 -8.40
CA PHE A 93 -8.74 26.81 -7.24
C PHE A 93 -8.04 27.21 -5.94
N TYR A 94 -7.59 28.47 -5.83
CA TYR A 94 -6.81 29.00 -4.72
C TYR A 94 -5.39 28.39 -4.66
N LYS A 95 -5.14 27.38 -3.82
CA LYS A 95 -3.85 26.67 -3.72
C LYS A 95 -3.93 25.25 -4.26
N PHE A 96 -2.79 24.68 -4.65
CA PHE A 96 -2.72 23.33 -5.21
C PHE A 96 -1.48 22.56 -4.73
N LEU A 97 -1.69 21.32 -4.29
CA LEU A 97 -0.66 20.33 -4.01
C LEU A 97 -0.76 19.22 -5.06
N GLY A 98 0.24 19.10 -5.94
CA GLY A 98 0.27 18.03 -6.94
C GLY A 98 0.72 16.71 -6.36
N LEU A 99 0.07 15.61 -6.74
CA LEU A 99 0.40 14.26 -6.27
C LEU A 99 1.10 13.44 -7.36
N SER A 100 1.87 12.43 -6.95
CA SER A 100 2.59 11.48 -7.80
C SER A 100 1.69 10.46 -8.54
N TYR A 101 0.49 10.86 -8.95
CA TYR A 101 -0.36 9.99 -9.77
C TYR A 101 0.05 10.06 -11.26
N PRO A 102 0.18 8.92 -11.97
CA PRO A 102 0.03 7.54 -11.49
C PRO A 102 1.27 7.01 -10.76
N ASN A 103 1.07 6.15 -9.76
CA ASN A 103 2.14 5.46 -9.03
C ASN A 103 2.53 4.09 -9.66
N LYS A 104 3.45 3.34 -9.03
CA LYS A 104 3.89 2.01 -9.53
C LYS A 104 2.75 0.98 -9.59
N VAL A 105 1.82 1.01 -8.63
CA VAL A 105 0.68 0.08 -8.54
C VAL A 105 -0.38 0.44 -9.60
N ASP A 106 -0.66 1.73 -9.79
CA ASP A 106 -1.53 2.23 -10.87
C ASP A 106 -1.00 1.80 -12.24
N ALA A 107 0.30 2.00 -12.47
CA ALA A 107 0.96 1.60 -13.70
C ALA A 107 0.87 0.08 -13.92
N TRP A 108 1.12 -0.71 -12.87
CA TRP A 108 1.02 -2.16 -12.95
C TRP A 108 -0.42 -2.65 -13.24
N LEU A 109 -1.42 -2.08 -12.57
CA LEU A 109 -2.83 -2.36 -12.84
C LEU A 109 -3.23 -1.95 -14.26
N GLY A 110 -2.73 -0.79 -14.72
CA GLY A 110 -2.92 -0.30 -16.08
C GLY A 110 -2.35 -1.25 -17.13
N LEU A 111 -1.11 -1.70 -16.93
CA LEU A 111 -0.45 -2.64 -17.84
C LEU A 111 -1.18 -3.98 -17.89
N ARG A 112 -1.57 -4.51 -16.72
CA ARG A 112 -2.37 -5.74 -16.61
C ARG A 112 -3.70 -5.64 -17.36
N LYS A 113 -4.36 -4.48 -17.29
CA LYS A 113 -5.63 -4.20 -17.99
C LYS A 113 -5.43 -3.79 -19.46
N ARG A 114 -4.19 -3.79 -19.97
CA ARG A 114 -3.84 -3.33 -21.32
C ARG A 114 -4.25 -1.87 -21.60
N LEU A 115 -4.31 -1.04 -20.55
CA LEU A 115 -4.60 0.39 -20.65
C LEU A 115 -3.36 1.22 -20.97
N ILE A 116 -2.17 0.70 -20.63
CA ILE A 116 -0.88 1.30 -20.97
C ILE A 116 0.04 0.25 -21.59
N SER A 117 1.01 0.71 -22.37
CA SER A 117 2.07 -0.15 -22.92
C SER A 117 3.15 -0.46 -21.88
N LEU A 118 4.01 -1.45 -22.17
CA LEU A 118 5.19 -1.73 -21.34
C LEU A 118 6.16 -0.53 -21.30
N SER A 119 6.25 0.25 -22.39
CA SER A 119 7.10 1.45 -22.43
C SER A 119 6.56 2.52 -21.49
N GLU A 120 5.26 2.81 -21.54
CA GLU A 120 4.61 3.78 -20.66
C GLU A 120 4.71 3.35 -19.18
N TYR A 121 4.52 2.06 -18.89
CA TYR A 121 4.76 1.49 -17.55
C TYR A 121 6.18 1.78 -17.05
N ARG A 122 7.20 1.51 -17.86
CA ARG A 122 8.61 1.72 -17.49
C ARG A 122 8.91 3.19 -17.21
N ILE A 123 8.37 4.11 -18.00
CA ILE A 123 8.56 5.55 -17.78
C ILE A 123 7.92 5.99 -16.46
N ILE A 124 6.71 5.52 -16.14
CA ILE A 124 6.06 5.82 -14.86
C ILE A 124 6.90 5.26 -13.69
N VAL A 125 7.32 4.00 -13.76
CA VAL A 125 8.12 3.38 -12.70
C VAL A 125 9.46 4.09 -12.51
N ASP A 126 10.14 4.48 -13.58
CA ASP A 126 11.40 5.24 -13.52
C ASP A 126 11.20 6.61 -12.84
N ALA A 127 10.15 7.35 -13.21
CA ALA A 127 9.82 8.64 -12.59
C ALA A 127 9.53 8.49 -11.08
N ILE A 128 8.72 7.51 -10.69
CA ILE A 128 8.43 7.26 -9.27
C ILE A 128 9.69 6.83 -8.50
N SER A 129 10.55 5.99 -9.11
CA SER A 129 11.80 5.55 -8.48
C SER A 129 12.78 6.71 -8.24
N LYS A 130 12.71 7.76 -9.06
CA LYS A 130 13.46 9.01 -8.89
C LYS A 130 12.75 10.05 -8.01
N ARG A 131 11.56 9.72 -7.47
CA ARG A 131 10.70 10.62 -6.69
C ARG A 131 10.38 11.95 -7.39
N VAL A 132 10.12 11.88 -8.69
CA VAL A 132 9.74 13.05 -9.51
C VAL A 132 8.32 12.92 -10.06
N LEU A 133 7.75 14.04 -10.50
CA LEU A 133 6.44 14.08 -11.14
C LEU A 133 6.35 13.06 -12.30
N PRO A 134 5.40 12.11 -12.27
CA PRO A 134 5.19 11.17 -13.36
C PRO A 134 4.76 11.86 -14.67
N PRO A 135 4.82 11.16 -15.81
CA PRO A 135 4.43 11.72 -17.11
C PRO A 135 3.01 12.30 -17.10
N VAL A 136 2.85 13.47 -17.70
CA VAL A 136 1.56 14.18 -17.74
C VAL A 136 0.62 13.68 -18.84
N CYS A 137 1.15 12.96 -19.82
CA CYS A 137 0.42 12.46 -20.99
C CYS A 137 0.29 10.94 -20.99
N THR A 138 -0.23 10.36 -19.90
CA THR A 138 -0.51 8.91 -19.81
C THR A 138 -1.96 8.59 -20.17
N SER A 139 -2.22 7.33 -20.53
CA SER A 139 -3.57 6.78 -20.71
C SER A 139 -4.31 6.63 -19.38
N LEU A 140 -3.57 6.54 -18.26
CA LEU A 140 -4.13 6.56 -16.90
C LEU A 140 -4.60 7.96 -16.47
N GLY A 141 -4.07 9.01 -17.11
CA GLY A 141 -4.28 10.40 -16.73
C GLY A 141 -3.19 10.92 -15.79
N SER A 142 -3.30 12.18 -15.41
CA SER A 142 -2.30 12.89 -14.61
C SER A 142 -2.94 14.07 -13.89
N GLY A 143 -2.14 14.85 -13.16
CA GLY A 143 -2.58 16.14 -12.62
C GLY A 143 -3.57 16.02 -11.45
N ILE A 144 -3.55 14.90 -10.74
CA ILE A 144 -4.31 14.73 -9.50
C ILE A 144 -3.63 15.52 -8.39
N GLY A 145 -4.44 16.19 -7.57
CA GLY A 145 -3.94 17.03 -6.48
C GLY A 145 -4.98 17.31 -5.42
N ILE A 146 -4.52 17.95 -4.35
CA ILE A 146 -5.36 18.54 -3.30
C ILE A 146 -5.43 20.05 -3.57
N HIS A 147 -6.63 20.62 -3.59
CA HIS A 147 -6.81 22.05 -3.85
C HIS A 147 -7.98 22.66 -3.08
N GLY A 148 -8.01 24.00 -3.02
CA GLY A 148 -9.12 24.77 -2.44
C GLY A 148 -10.35 24.82 -3.35
N GLY A 149 -11.12 25.89 -3.29
CA GLY A 149 -12.30 26.10 -4.14
C GLY A 149 -13.59 25.44 -3.62
N GLY A 150 -13.56 24.88 -2.41
CA GLY A 150 -14.74 24.46 -1.66
C GLY A 150 -15.12 23.00 -1.82
N VAL A 151 -15.63 22.42 -0.72
CA VAL A 151 -16.16 21.05 -0.69
C VAL A 151 -17.53 20.90 -1.36
N TYR A 152 -18.16 22.00 -1.75
CA TYR A 152 -19.38 22.03 -2.55
C TYR A 152 -19.23 23.01 -3.70
N ARG A 153 -19.67 22.62 -4.90
CA ARG A 153 -19.89 23.54 -6.02
C ARG A 153 -21.37 23.79 -6.24
N LYS A 154 -21.73 25.06 -6.40
CA LYS A 154 -23.08 25.45 -6.86
C LYS A 154 -23.24 25.05 -8.32
N ARG A 155 -24.31 24.31 -8.61
CA ARG A 155 -24.78 24.02 -9.98
C ARG A 155 -26.29 24.26 -10.01
N GLY A 156 -26.70 25.45 -10.43
CA GLY A 156 -28.10 25.88 -10.33
C GLY A 156 -28.54 26.03 -8.88
N LYS A 157 -29.72 25.48 -8.52
CA LYS A 157 -30.26 25.53 -7.15
C LYS A 157 -29.69 24.44 -6.21
N SER A 158 -28.86 23.53 -6.72
CA SER A 158 -28.33 22.40 -5.95
C SER A 158 -26.81 22.50 -5.76
N GLY A 159 -26.32 22.11 -4.59
CA GLY A 159 -24.89 21.92 -4.32
C GLY A 159 -24.46 20.51 -4.71
N MET A 160 -23.38 20.40 -5.47
CA MET A 160 -22.72 19.12 -5.78
C MET A 160 -21.54 18.95 -4.84
N ARG A 161 -21.55 17.89 -4.01
CA ARG A 161 -20.43 17.57 -3.11
C ARG A 161 -19.24 17.10 -3.93
N ASP A 162 -19.34 15.93 -4.58
CA ASP A 162 -18.25 15.36 -5.38
C ASP A 162 -18.28 15.94 -6.80
N TRP A 163 -17.47 16.97 -7.08
CA TRP A 163 -17.57 17.75 -8.31
C TRP A 163 -16.31 17.74 -9.18
N THR A 164 -15.19 17.21 -8.69
CA THR A 164 -13.91 17.29 -9.40
C THR A 164 -13.81 16.25 -10.51
N GLU A 165 -12.78 16.36 -11.35
CA GLU A 165 -12.44 15.34 -12.36
C GLU A 165 -11.47 14.26 -11.79
N GLY A 166 -11.28 14.22 -10.45
CA GLY A 166 -10.43 13.26 -9.75
C GLY A 166 -9.58 13.86 -8.63
N CYS A 167 -9.43 15.19 -8.58
CA CYS A 167 -8.77 15.90 -7.49
C CYS A 167 -9.56 15.83 -6.18
N ILE A 168 -8.89 16.20 -5.09
CA ILE A 168 -9.46 16.32 -3.76
C ILE A 168 -9.65 17.80 -3.46
N ALA A 169 -10.90 18.26 -3.37
CA ALA A 169 -11.19 19.66 -3.07
C ALA A 169 -11.54 19.85 -1.59
N VAL A 170 -11.01 20.91 -0.99
CA VAL A 170 -11.28 21.35 0.39
C VAL A 170 -11.73 22.82 0.38
N ASN A 171 -12.18 23.34 1.52
CA ASN A 171 -12.40 24.79 1.64
C ASN A 171 -11.05 25.51 1.66
N ASP A 172 -11.05 26.79 1.28
CA ASP A 172 -9.81 27.57 1.16
C ASP A 172 -9.08 27.71 2.50
N GLN A 173 -9.83 27.89 3.60
CA GLN A 173 -9.28 27.97 4.95
C GLN A 173 -8.61 26.64 5.38
N ASP A 174 -9.26 25.51 5.06
CA ASP A 174 -8.71 24.18 5.32
C ASP A 174 -7.45 23.95 4.46
N MET A 175 -7.48 24.43 3.21
CA MET A 175 -6.35 24.37 2.28
C MET A 175 -5.14 25.13 2.80
N ASP A 176 -5.32 26.25 3.52
CA ASP A 176 -4.19 26.98 4.14
C ASP A 176 -3.45 26.13 5.17
N VAL A 177 -4.19 25.40 6.00
CA VAL A 177 -3.63 24.49 7.00
C VAL A 177 -2.93 23.32 6.30
N ILE A 178 -3.59 22.69 5.33
CA ILE A 178 -3.05 21.54 4.59
C ILE A 178 -1.78 21.94 3.80
N TYR A 179 -1.78 23.11 3.17
CA TYR A 179 -0.67 23.62 2.38
C TYR A 179 0.53 24.00 3.24
N SER A 180 0.29 24.61 4.41
CA SER A 180 1.34 24.89 5.39
C SER A 180 1.90 23.62 5.99
N PHE A 181 1.01 22.65 6.28
CA PHE A 181 1.41 21.36 6.78
C PHE A 181 2.26 20.60 5.77
N SER A 182 1.90 20.50 4.49
CA SER A 182 2.52 19.53 3.58
C SER A 182 3.75 20.08 2.83
N ASP A 183 4.83 19.32 2.78
CA ASP A 183 6.05 19.61 2.01
C ASP A 183 6.19 18.72 0.77
N VAL A 184 7.00 19.14 -0.21
CA VAL A 184 7.34 18.28 -1.35
C VAL A 184 8.05 17.02 -0.83
N GLY A 185 7.58 15.86 -1.26
CA GLY A 185 8.04 14.55 -0.79
C GLY A 185 7.21 13.96 0.35
N ASP A 186 6.33 14.72 1.00
CA ASP A 186 5.45 14.18 2.03
C ASP A 186 4.48 13.16 1.44
N ILE A 187 4.24 12.09 2.21
CA ILE A 187 3.36 10.99 1.81
C ILE A 187 1.89 11.39 1.94
N VAL A 188 1.11 10.98 0.94
CA VAL A 188 -0.33 11.08 0.87
C VAL A 188 -0.91 9.70 0.61
N ILE A 189 -1.64 9.17 1.59
CA ILE A 189 -2.36 7.90 1.49
C ILE A 189 -3.81 8.20 1.10
N ILE A 190 -4.31 7.60 0.02
CA ILE A 190 -5.71 7.70 -0.37
C ILE A 190 -6.33 6.31 -0.34
N LEU A 191 -7.35 6.11 0.50
CA LEU A 191 -8.03 4.83 0.67
C LEU A 191 -9.55 5.00 0.59
N ASN A 192 -10.26 3.88 0.54
CA ASN A 192 -11.72 3.85 0.66
C ASN A 192 -12.12 2.83 1.72
N SER A 193 -12.44 3.29 2.94
CA SER A 193 -12.75 2.41 4.08
C SER A 193 -14.06 1.63 3.96
N LYS A 194 -14.88 1.94 2.93
CA LYS A 194 -16.11 1.21 2.62
C LYS A 194 -15.90 0.02 1.68
N GLN A 195 -14.70 -0.13 1.11
CA GLN A 195 -14.37 -1.29 0.30
C GLN A 195 -14.25 -2.55 1.17
N GLN A 196 -14.46 -3.72 0.55
CA GLN A 196 -14.11 -4.99 1.18
C GLN A 196 -12.60 -5.05 1.43
N PHE A 197 -12.16 -5.85 2.41
CA PHE A 197 -10.77 -5.88 2.84
C PHE A 197 -9.79 -6.09 1.68
N PHE A 198 -10.07 -7.05 0.78
CA PHE A 198 -9.22 -7.29 -0.38
C PHE A 198 -9.04 -6.03 -1.24
N ASP A 199 -10.15 -5.40 -1.63
CA ASP A 199 -10.12 -4.22 -2.50
C ASP A 199 -9.57 -2.97 -1.78
N MET A 200 -9.76 -2.86 -0.46
CA MET A 200 -9.18 -1.79 0.35
C MET A 200 -7.65 -1.88 0.43
N MET A 201 -7.09 -3.10 0.55
CA MET A 201 -5.65 -3.30 0.72
C MET A 201 -4.90 -3.36 -0.62
N ARG A 202 -5.57 -3.81 -1.68
CA ARG A 202 -4.98 -4.01 -3.02
C ARG A 202 -4.18 -2.83 -3.57
N PRO A 203 -4.60 -1.55 -3.46
CA PRO A 203 -3.85 -0.41 -3.97
C PRO A 203 -2.50 -0.16 -3.28
N PHE A 204 -2.26 -0.81 -2.14
CA PHE A 204 -1.06 -0.62 -1.32
C PHE A 204 -0.06 -1.78 -1.46
N GLY A 205 -0.40 -2.80 -2.25
CA GLY A 205 0.42 -3.99 -2.42
C GLY A 205 1.54 -3.83 -3.43
N ASN A 206 2.76 -4.19 -3.03
CA ASN A 206 3.89 -4.32 -3.93
C ASN A 206 3.64 -5.48 -4.89
N PRO A 207 3.50 -5.24 -6.19
CA PRO A 207 3.27 -6.32 -7.14
C PRO A 207 4.54 -7.19 -7.25
N LEU A 208 4.41 -8.47 -6.95
CA LEU A 208 5.46 -9.45 -7.17
C LEU A 208 5.39 -9.97 -8.60
N TYR A 209 6.24 -9.40 -9.47
CA TYR A 209 6.46 -9.76 -10.88
C TYR A 209 5.22 -9.89 -11.80
N ILE A 210 5.38 -9.40 -13.02
CA ILE A 210 4.50 -9.73 -14.14
C ILE A 210 5.00 -11.07 -14.65
N ASP A 211 4.17 -12.10 -14.62
CA ASP A 211 4.49 -13.33 -15.32
C ASP A 211 4.47 -13.06 -16.84
N GLN A 212 5.65 -12.71 -17.38
CA GLN A 212 5.89 -12.62 -18.82
C GLN A 212 6.03 -14.01 -19.45
N ILE A 213 5.90 -15.09 -18.67
CA ILE A 213 5.86 -16.44 -19.20
C ILE A 213 4.47 -17.01 -18.91
N SER A 214 3.52 -16.71 -19.80
CA SER A 214 2.48 -17.72 -20.01
C SER A 214 3.20 -18.97 -20.52
N GLU A 215 3.54 -19.89 -19.60
CA GLU A 215 3.96 -21.23 -19.97
C GLU A 215 2.94 -21.79 -20.96
N PRO A 216 3.36 -22.37 -22.10
CA PRO A 216 2.45 -23.04 -23.01
C PRO A 216 1.65 -24.10 -22.24
N GLY A 217 0.36 -23.85 -22.00
CA GLY A 217 -0.55 -24.81 -21.35
C GLY A 217 -1.26 -24.35 -20.07
N ARG A 218 -0.86 -23.25 -19.40
CA ARG A 218 -1.62 -22.69 -18.27
C ARG A 218 -2.51 -21.52 -18.68
N LYS A 219 -3.84 -21.72 -18.65
CA LYS A 219 -4.85 -20.76 -19.10
C LYS A 219 -5.14 -19.59 -18.14
N VAL A 220 -4.68 -19.63 -16.88
CA VAL A 220 -4.99 -18.59 -15.87
C VAL A 220 -3.72 -17.94 -15.35
N LYS A 221 -3.47 -16.67 -15.72
CA LYS A 221 -2.44 -15.84 -15.09
C LYS A 221 -2.90 -15.44 -13.69
N ARG A 222 -2.03 -15.63 -12.69
CA ARG A 222 -2.25 -15.20 -11.31
C ARG A 222 -1.25 -14.11 -10.94
N TYR A 223 -1.74 -13.07 -10.30
CA TYR A 223 -0.97 -11.93 -9.86
C TYR A 223 -0.90 -11.94 -8.36
N VAL A 224 0.28 -11.69 -7.80
CA VAL A 224 0.51 -11.63 -6.36
C VAL A 224 0.97 -10.23 -6.01
N SER A 225 0.41 -9.68 -4.93
CA SER A 225 0.93 -8.46 -4.32
C SER A 225 1.17 -8.68 -2.84
N GLU A 226 2.23 -8.06 -2.32
CA GLU A 226 2.64 -8.17 -0.93
C GLU A 226 2.57 -6.81 -0.22
N LEU A 227 2.01 -6.81 0.98
CA LEU A 227 2.04 -5.69 1.90
C LEU A 227 2.68 -6.14 3.20
N ARG A 228 3.59 -5.31 3.71
CA ARG A 228 4.24 -5.52 4.99
C ARG A 228 3.85 -4.38 5.93
N LEU A 229 3.28 -4.72 7.07
CA LEU A 229 2.75 -3.77 8.04
C LEU A 229 3.26 -4.11 9.45
N ALA A 230 3.58 -3.06 10.22
CA ALA A 230 3.78 -3.20 11.66
C ALA A 230 2.41 -3.21 12.34
N THR A 231 2.10 -4.30 13.04
CA THR A 231 0.84 -4.49 13.77
C THR A 231 1.08 -4.59 15.27
N VAL A 232 0.02 -4.49 16.08
CA VAL A 232 0.11 -4.80 17.52
C VAL A 232 0.47 -6.26 17.81
N PHE A 233 0.44 -7.14 16.80
CA PHE A 233 0.86 -8.55 16.90
C PHE A 233 2.26 -8.78 16.33
N GLY A 234 3.02 -7.71 16.08
CA GLY A 234 4.33 -7.76 15.45
C GLY A 234 4.29 -7.50 13.95
N GLN A 235 5.36 -7.90 13.25
CA GLN A 235 5.43 -7.74 11.79
C GLN A 235 4.47 -8.71 11.10
N ALA A 236 3.70 -8.22 10.15
CA ALA A 236 2.76 -9.02 9.38
C ALA A 236 2.98 -8.87 7.87
N LEU A 237 2.91 -9.98 7.15
CA LEU A 237 2.90 -10.05 5.69
C LEU A 237 1.48 -10.40 5.22
N LEU A 238 0.92 -9.55 4.38
CA LEU A 238 -0.31 -9.81 3.63
C LEU A 238 0.04 -10.09 2.17
N ARG A 239 -0.41 -11.22 1.67
CA ARG A 239 -0.36 -11.62 0.26
C ARG A 239 -1.77 -11.60 -0.31
N LEU A 240 -1.97 -10.78 -1.33
CA LEU A 240 -3.21 -10.73 -2.10
C LEU A 240 -2.94 -11.39 -3.45
N LYS A 241 -3.68 -12.46 -3.76
CA LYS A 241 -3.57 -13.15 -5.05
C LYS A 241 -4.84 -12.90 -5.85
N GLU A 242 -4.71 -12.57 -7.13
CA GLU A 242 -5.84 -12.33 -8.03
C GLU A 242 -5.57 -12.99 -9.39
N GLY A 243 -6.52 -13.77 -9.90
CA GLY A 243 -6.47 -14.36 -11.23
C GLY A 243 -7.06 -13.44 -12.31
N ASN A 244 -6.76 -13.72 -13.58
CA ASN A 244 -7.49 -13.12 -14.71
C ASN A 244 -8.95 -13.59 -14.81
N ASP A 245 -9.31 -14.66 -14.12
CA ASP A 245 -10.67 -15.18 -13.94
C ASP A 245 -11.40 -14.56 -12.74
N TYR A 246 -10.84 -13.50 -12.15
CA TYR A 246 -11.31 -12.83 -10.94
C TYR A 246 -11.27 -13.69 -9.68
N SER A 247 -10.64 -14.88 -9.71
CA SER A 247 -10.37 -15.64 -8.48
C SER A 247 -9.47 -14.82 -7.54
N ARG A 248 -9.76 -14.81 -6.24
CA ARG A 248 -9.04 -14.02 -5.24
C ARG A 248 -8.71 -14.87 -4.03
N SER A 249 -7.57 -14.62 -3.40
CA SER A 249 -7.26 -15.20 -2.08
C SER A 249 -6.42 -14.24 -1.23
N ILE A 250 -6.56 -14.38 0.08
CA ILE A 250 -5.82 -13.67 1.11
C ILE A 250 -4.93 -14.68 1.84
N GLU A 251 -3.66 -14.35 1.98
CA GLU A 251 -2.73 -15.08 2.85
C GLU A 251 -2.10 -14.08 3.82
N ILE A 252 -2.19 -14.37 5.12
CA ILE A 252 -1.65 -13.53 6.18
C ILE A 252 -0.66 -14.35 6.99
N LEU A 253 0.53 -13.81 7.20
CA LEU A 253 1.57 -14.37 8.07
C LEU A 253 1.92 -13.31 9.13
N VAL A 254 1.92 -13.68 10.40
CA VAL A 254 2.33 -12.82 11.51
C VAL A 254 3.56 -13.44 12.19
N PHE A 255 4.61 -12.64 12.37
CA PHE A 255 5.91 -13.10 12.84
C PHE A 255 6.22 -12.71 14.31
N GLY A 256 5.32 -12.00 15.00
CA GLY A 256 5.60 -11.48 16.34
C GLY A 256 6.73 -10.46 16.35
N ASP A 257 7.49 -10.42 17.44
CA ASP A 257 8.49 -9.38 17.73
C ASP A 257 9.85 -9.57 17.02
N GLY A 258 10.03 -10.62 16.19
CA GLY A 258 11.20 -10.78 15.32
C GLY A 258 11.60 -12.23 14.99
N ILE A 259 12.10 -12.44 13.75
CA ILE A 259 12.79 -13.62 13.12
C ILE A 259 12.22 -15.03 13.37
N SER A 260 11.13 -15.20 14.11
CA SER A 260 10.49 -16.49 14.37
C SER A 260 9.89 -17.05 13.08
N MET A 261 10.69 -17.86 12.38
CA MET A 261 10.22 -18.92 11.52
C MET A 261 9.99 -20.15 12.40
N PRO A 262 8.82 -20.79 12.38
CA PRO A 262 7.63 -20.46 11.56
C PRO A 262 6.82 -19.26 12.09
N PRO A 263 5.96 -18.63 11.26
CA PRO A 263 5.07 -17.56 11.71
C PRO A 263 4.22 -17.98 12.91
N SER A 264 4.01 -17.08 13.87
CA SER A 264 3.21 -17.35 15.07
C SER A 264 1.71 -17.47 14.79
N TYR A 265 1.26 -16.88 13.68
CA TYR A 265 -0.11 -16.99 13.19
C TYR A 265 -0.13 -16.96 11.66
N MET A 266 -0.95 -17.83 11.07
CA MET A 266 -1.16 -17.86 9.61
C MET A 266 -2.64 -18.03 9.28
N VAL A 267 -3.09 -17.33 8.25
CA VAL A 267 -4.40 -17.53 7.62
C VAL A 267 -4.23 -17.65 6.12
N PHE A 268 -4.98 -18.58 5.53
CA PHE A 268 -5.23 -18.64 4.10
C PHE A 268 -6.74 -18.71 3.85
N ASP A 269 -7.26 -17.62 3.30
CA ASP A 269 -8.65 -17.45 2.86
C ASP A 269 -8.66 -17.55 1.32
N ARG A 270 -9.31 -18.60 0.82
CA ARG A 270 -9.24 -19.04 -0.58
C ARG A 270 -10.10 -18.24 -1.54
N ASN A 271 -11.08 -17.49 -1.04
CA ASN A 271 -12.02 -16.71 -1.85
C ASN A 271 -11.95 -15.20 -1.53
N ALA A 272 -11.13 -14.81 -0.55
CA ALA A 272 -10.88 -13.46 -0.10
C ALA A 272 -12.13 -12.72 0.41
N ASP A 273 -13.10 -13.43 0.97
CA ASP A 273 -14.34 -12.85 1.49
C ASP A 273 -14.24 -12.34 2.94
N GLY A 274 -13.10 -12.59 3.61
CA GLY A 274 -12.86 -12.17 4.99
C GLY A 274 -13.52 -13.07 6.03
N LYS A 275 -14.05 -14.23 5.63
CA LYS A 275 -14.67 -15.24 6.49
C LYS A 275 -14.00 -16.58 6.26
N LEU A 276 -13.75 -17.32 7.35
CA LEU A 276 -13.24 -18.68 7.26
C LEU A 276 -14.40 -19.63 6.97
N GLY A 277 -14.35 -20.27 5.81
CA GLY A 277 -15.28 -21.28 5.34
C GLY A 277 -14.60 -22.58 4.93
N PHE A 278 -15.27 -23.34 4.07
CA PHE A 278 -14.78 -24.62 3.59
C PHE A 278 -13.50 -24.45 2.75
N GLY A 279 -12.43 -25.11 3.17
CA GLY A 279 -11.14 -25.11 2.48
C GLY A 279 -10.17 -24.01 2.91
N ASP A 280 -10.60 -23.08 3.76
CA ASP A 280 -9.73 -22.08 4.37
C ASP A 280 -8.92 -22.69 5.52
N LYS A 281 -7.76 -22.10 5.78
CA LYS A 281 -6.81 -22.61 6.77
C LYS A 281 -6.41 -21.51 7.75
N GLN A 282 -6.30 -21.88 9.02
CA GLN A 282 -5.70 -21.06 10.05
C GLN A 282 -4.82 -21.92 10.96
N THR A 283 -3.63 -21.41 11.27
CA THR A 283 -2.74 -21.93 12.32
C THR A 283 -2.43 -20.82 13.33
N GLY A 284 -2.28 -21.17 14.60
CA GLY A 284 -2.13 -20.20 15.70
C GLY A 284 -3.44 -19.50 16.10
N SER A 285 -3.33 -18.60 17.08
CA SER A 285 -4.44 -17.76 17.57
C SER A 285 -3.94 -16.37 17.94
N LEU A 286 -4.74 -15.35 17.65
CA LEU A 286 -4.55 -13.96 18.06
C LEU A 286 -5.65 -13.51 19.03
N SER A 287 -6.44 -14.43 19.57
CA SER A 287 -7.51 -14.14 20.54
C SER A 287 -7.51 -15.13 21.70
N THR A 288 -7.86 -14.65 22.89
CA THR A 288 -8.11 -15.47 24.08
C THR A 288 -9.38 -16.32 23.95
N VAL A 289 -10.32 -15.88 23.10
CA VAL A 289 -11.52 -16.66 22.74
C VAL A 289 -11.15 -17.67 21.67
N ASN A 290 -11.45 -18.95 21.93
CA ASN A 290 -11.05 -20.09 21.09
C ASN A 290 -11.94 -20.26 19.83
N LYS A 291 -12.10 -19.19 19.04
CA LYS A 291 -12.79 -19.22 17.74
C LYS A 291 -11.87 -18.66 16.65
N LYS A 292 -11.53 -19.49 15.66
CA LYS A 292 -10.65 -19.14 14.54
C LYS A 292 -11.06 -17.82 13.86
N GLN A 293 -12.36 -17.68 13.52
CA GLN A 293 -12.89 -16.47 12.90
C GLN A 293 -12.60 -15.18 13.71
N ASN A 294 -12.59 -15.24 15.04
CA ASN A 294 -12.33 -14.05 15.86
C ASN A 294 -10.89 -13.56 15.68
N SER A 295 -9.92 -14.48 15.65
CA SER A 295 -8.52 -14.14 15.34
C SER A 295 -8.39 -13.56 13.94
N TYR A 296 -9.08 -14.14 12.96
CA TYR A 296 -9.06 -13.66 11.58
C TYR A 296 -9.62 -12.23 11.47
N SER A 297 -10.82 -11.99 12.02
CA SER A 297 -11.42 -10.66 12.05
C SER A 297 -10.52 -9.64 12.79
N ARG A 298 -9.86 -10.04 13.89
CA ARG A 298 -8.94 -9.16 14.62
C ARG A 298 -7.75 -8.72 13.77
N ILE A 299 -7.14 -9.65 13.03
CA ILE A 299 -5.99 -9.31 12.20
C ILE A 299 -6.41 -8.45 11.00
N LEU A 300 -7.55 -8.73 10.36
CA LEU A 300 -8.08 -7.89 9.29
C LEU A 300 -8.30 -6.44 9.74
N GLU A 301 -8.92 -6.25 10.91
CA GLU A 301 -9.11 -4.91 11.50
C GLU A 301 -7.79 -4.22 11.86
N GLU A 302 -6.80 -4.98 12.33
CA GLU A 302 -5.48 -4.42 12.64
C GLU A 302 -4.72 -4.00 11.37
N PHE A 303 -4.82 -4.76 10.27
CA PHE A 303 -4.29 -4.37 8.97
C PHE A 303 -4.90 -3.03 8.49
N LYS A 304 -6.22 -2.86 8.60
CA LYS A 304 -6.90 -1.59 8.27
C LYS A 304 -6.41 -0.44 9.14
N LYS A 305 -6.31 -0.64 10.45
CA LYS A 305 -5.81 0.36 11.40
C LYS A 305 -4.36 0.74 11.13
N ALA A 306 -3.50 -0.25 10.87
CA ALA A 306 -2.10 -0.04 10.58
C ALA A 306 -1.93 0.79 9.29
N LEU A 307 -2.69 0.47 8.24
CA LEU A 307 -2.72 1.25 7.00
C LEU A 307 -3.13 2.71 7.23
N ILE A 308 -4.26 2.94 7.92
CA ILE A 308 -4.75 4.29 8.24
C ILE A 308 -3.74 5.09 9.08
N LYS A 309 -3.04 4.42 9.99
CA LYS A 309 -2.00 5.04 10.83
C LYS A 309 -0.63 5.11 10.14
N GLY A 310 -0.55 4.95 8.81
CA GLY A 310 0.69 5.08 8.06
C GLY A 310 1.78 4.09 8.49
N ARG A 311 1.44 2.98 9.15
CA ARG A 311 2.38 1.95 9.65
C ARG A 311 2.84 0.99 8.56
N LEU A 312 2.84 1.45 7.32
CA LEU A 312 3.38 0.72 6.17
C LEU A 312 4.89 0.61 6.37
N LEU A 313 5.41 -0.61 6.35
CA LEU A 313 6.86 -0.82 6.45
C LEU A 313 7.58 -0.26 5.21
N ILE A 314 6.91 -0.34 4.06
CA ILE A 314 7.36 0.15 2.76
C ILE A 314 6.11 0.61 2.00
N CYS A 315 6.06 1.89 1.60
CA CYS A 315 5.11 2.30 0.55
C CYS A 315 5.65 1.78 -0.78
N PRO A 316 4.82 1.28 -1.72
CA PRO A 316 5.34 0.85 -3.03
C PRO A 316 6.12 1.91 -3.80
N GLU A 317 5.90 3.17 -3.47
CA GLU A 317 6.60 4.31 -4.04
C GLU A 317 8.00 4.57 -3.47
N THR A 318 8.34 4.04 -2.29
CA THR A 318 9.65 4.28 -1.65
C THR A 318 10.73 3.29 -2.03
#